data_AF-N9VB42-F1
#
_entry.id   AF-N9VB42-F1
#
_cell.length_a   1.000
_cell.length_b   1.000
_cell.length_c   1.000
_cell.angle_alpha   90.00
_cell.angle_beta   90.00
_cell.angle_gamma   90.00
#
_symmetry.space_group_name_H-M   'P 1'
#
loop_
_entity.id
_entity.type
_entity.pdbx_description
1 polymer ?
#
loop_
_entity_poly.entity_id
_entity_poly.type
_entity_poly.pdbx_seq_one_letter_code
_entity_poly.pdbx_strand_id
1 'polypeptide(L)'
;MSKLLIGRVFKQRNKENRLPIAKNRNGDEIDAHGANRPFLIFYSDDKVYYLSAKSITDKNRELTAQDKGNLVLQNDLYGNDKEIAINCSVINVMDRNLFESLFEKDNELNNYLTSPNIYNSVMEKLYENLDDIQYFEVDSFVSDRTIWKTRDIGLLNKDTCEKIINTYNSKIKSPYRELISRDENNFYSLVENEYINLTKEKEPNTLEDDEGLIL
;
A
#
# COMPACT_ATOMS: atom_id res chain seq x y z
N MET A 1 -7.76 -3.64 18.40
CA MET A 1 -6.97 -3.13 17.27
C MET A 1 -7.82 -3.21 16.02
N SER A 2 -7.74 -2.23 15.13
CA SER A 2 -8.34 -2.34 13.79
C SER A 2 -7.55 -3.34 12.95
N LYS A 3 -8.22 -4.11 12.08
CA LYS A 3 -7.55 -5.05 11.18
C LYS A 3 -6.70 -4.27 10.16
N LEU A 4 -5.48 -4.73 9.90
CA LEU A 4 -4.61 -4.12 8.90
C LEU A 4 -5.15 -4.42 7.49
N LEU A 5 -5.08 -3.45 6.59
CA LEU A 5 -5.58 -3.53 5.21
C LEU A 5 -4.56 -4.17 4.24
N ILE A 6 -3.70 -5.05 4.76
CA ILE A 6 -2.62 -5.69 3.98
C ILE A 6 -3.22 -6.52 2.84
N GLY A 7 -2.72 -6.32 1.62
CA GLY A 7 -3.20 -7.01 0.42
C GLY A 7 -4.58 -6.58 -0.05
N ARG A 8 -5.18 -5.53 0.56
CA ARG A 8 -6.50 -5.05 0.18
C ARG A 8 -6.44 -4.13 -1.03
N VAL A 9 -7.43 -4.29 -1.90
CA VAL A 9 -7.58 -3.55 -3.15
C VAL A 9 -8.81 -2.65 -3.05
N PHE A 10 -8.63 -1.38 -3.37
CA PHE A 10 -9.69 -0.37 -3.41
C PHE A 10 -9.68 0.33 -4.77
N LYS A 11 -10.85 0.53 -5.37
CA LYS A 11 -10.97 0.99 -6.77
C LYS A 11 -12.17 1.88 -7.03
N GLN A 12 -13.35 1.53 -6.50
CA GLN A 12 -14.58 2.23 -6.80
C GLN A 12 -14.78 3.39 -5.83
N ARG A 13 -14.48 4.61 -6.32
CA ARG A 13 -14.56 5.86 -5.58
C ARG A 13 -15.98 6.39 -5.48
N ASN A 14 -16.31 7.00 -4.34
CA ASN A 14 -17.55 7.75 -4.14
C ASN A 14 -17.64 8.88 -5.17
N LYS A 15 -18.83 9.06 -5.77
CA LYS A 15 -19.05 9.97 -6.91
C LYS A 15 -18.73 11.43 -6.61
N GLU A 16 -18.75 11.81 -5.33
CA GLU A 16 -18.60 13.16 -4.80
C GLU A 16 -17.14 13.65 -4.79
N ASN A 17 -16.16 12.75 -4.59
CA ASN A 17 -14.74 13.11 -4.59
C ASN A 17 -13.99 12.34 -5.68
N ARG A 18 -13.79 13.01 -6.81
CA ARG A 18 -12.94 12.56 -7.94
C ARG A 18 -11.60 13.32 -7.98
N LEU A 19 -11.05 13.71 -6.84
CA LEU A 19 -9.74 14.38 -6.82
C LEU A 19 -8.62 13.31 -6.82
N PRO A 20 -7.47 13.56 -7.50
CA PRO A 20 -6.35 12.63 -7.55
C PRO A 20 -5.82 12.29 -6.16
N ILE A 21 -5.59 11.01 -5.88
CA ILE A 21 -4.98 10.56 -4.62
C ILE A 21 -3.65 9.84 -4.83
N ALA A 22 -3.12 9.84 -6.04
CA ALA A 22 -1.82 9.25 -6.31
C ALA A 22 -1.00 10.15 -7.21
N LYS A 23 0.33 10.09 -7.02
CA LYS A 23 1.32 10.76 -7.86
C LYS A 23 2.17 9.75 -8.62
N ASN A 24 2.74 10.20 -9.74
CA ASN A 24 3.77 9.49 -10.48
C ASN A 24 5.16 9.77 -9.89
N ARG A 25 6.22 9.19 -10.48
CA ARG A 25 7.60 9.35 -9.98
C ARG A 25 8.13 10.79 -10.06
N ASN A 26 7.59 11.62 -10.94
CA ASN A 26 7.94 13.03 -11.08
C ASN A 26 7.19 13.93 -10.09
N GLY A 27 6.19 13.39 -9.39
CA GLY A 27 5.29 14.15 -8.51
C GLY A 27 4.06 14.73 -9.21
N ASP A 28 3.84 14.42 -10.49
CA ASP A 28 2.60 14.80 -11.19
C ASP A 28 1.43 13.97 -10.65
N GLU A 29 0.26 14.59 -10.53
CA GLU A 29 -0.97 13.90 -10.11
C GLU A 29 -1.43 12.90 -11.18
N ILE A 30 -1.87 11.72 -10.74
CA ILE A 30 -2.45 10.71 -11.61
C ILE A 30 -3.93 11.06 -11.82
N ASP A 31 -4.21 11.67 -12.96
CA ASP A 31 -5.52 12.22 -13.33
C ASP A 31 -6.72 11.32 -13.02
N ALA A 32 -7.73 11.92 -12.40
CA ALA A 32 -8.98 11.27 -12.02
C ALA A 32 -9.97 11.05 -13.18
N HIS A 33 -9.57 11.30 -14.43
CA HIS A 33 -10.27 10.77 -15.61
C HIS A 33 -10.34 9.22 -15.60
N GLY A 34 -9.51 8.57 -14.77
CA GLY A 34 -9.71 7.20 -14.31
C GLY A 34 -9.93 7.11 -12.79
N ALA A 35 -10.93 7.78 -12.21
CA ALA A 35 -11.29 7.69 -10.79
C ALA A 35 -11.56 6.24 -10.29
N ASN A 36 -11.80 5.31 -11.21
CA ASN A 36 -11.94 3.87 -10.96
C ASN A 36 -10.60 3.12 -11.12
N ARG A 37 -9.48 3.77 -10.76
CA ARG A 37 -8.15 3.16 -10.75
C ARG A 37 -8.02 2.29 -9.49
N PRO A 38 -7.57 1.02 -9.60
CA PRO A 38 -7.30 0.22 -8.42
C PRO A 38 -6.01 0.65 -7.72
N PHE A 39 -6.09 0.66 -6.40
CA PHE A 39 -5.01 0.89 -5.45
C PHE A 39 -4.82 -0.37 -4.61
N LEU A 40 -3.60 -0.90 -4.58
CA LEU A 40 -3.23 -2.02 -3.71
C LEU A 40 -2.57 -1.46 -2.46
N ILE A 41 -3.09 -1.83 -1.29
CA ILE A 41 -2.52 -1.50 0.01
C ILE A 41 -1.51 -2.59 0.37
N PHE A 42 -0.23 -2.23 0.48
CA PHE A 42 0.79 -3.19 0.92
C PHE A 42 0.97 -3.20 2.45
N TYR A 43 0.65 -2.07 3.09
CA TYR A 43 0.68 -1.88 4.54
C TYR A 43 -0.32 -0.81 5.00
N SER A 44 -0.76 -0.89 6.26
CA SER A 44 -1.55 0.16 6.91
C SER A 44 -1.38 0.10 8.43
N ASP A 45 -1.50 1.24 9.08
CA ASP A 45 -1.65 1.45 10.52
C ASP A 45 -2.80 2.47 10.73
N ASP A 46 -2.52 3.62 11.33
CA ASP A 46 -3.37 4.82 11.29
C ASP A 46 -3.33 5.51 9.91
N LYS A 47 -2.33 5.19 9.09
CA LYS A 47 -2.22 5.54 7.67
C LYS A 47 -2.44 4.33 6.77
N VAL A 48 -2.68 4.59 5.49
CA VAL A 48 -2.71 3.58 4.42
C VAL A 48 -1.55 3.86 3.46
N TYR A 49 -0.76 2.83 3.16
CA TYR A 49 0.40 2.89 2.27
C TYR A 49 0.08 2.06 1.01
N TYR A 50 -0.10 2.75 -0.12
CA TYR A 50 -0.74 2.17 -1.31
C TYR A 50 -0.02 2.50 -2.62
N LEU A 51 -0.16 1.55 -3.55
CA LEU A 51 0.40 1.57 -4.89
C LEU A 51 -0.71 1.72 -5.91
N SER A 52 -0.47 2.53 -6.94
CA SER A 52 -1.43 2.74 -8.02
C SER A 52 -1.21 1.71 -9.14
N ALA A 53 -2.27 1.05 -9.61
CA ALA A 53 -2.21 0.10 -10.72
C ALA A 53 -2.96 0.63 -11.96
N LYS A 54 -2.51 0.29 -13.17
CA LYS A 54 -3.15 0.65 -14.45
C LYS A 54 -3.27 -0.58 -15.35
N SER A 55 -4.31 -0.62 -16.18
CA SER A 55 -4.35 -1.59 -17.29
C SER A 55 -3.30 -1.25 -18.34
N ILE A 56 -2.65 -2.29 -18.87
CA ILE A 56 -1.82 -2.16 -20.06
C ILE A 56 -2.73 -2.21 -21.30
N THR A 57 -2.38 -1.40 -22.29
CA THR A 57 -3.05 -1.28 -23.59
C THR A 57 -1.98 -1.06 -24.64
N ASP A 58 -2.25 -1.36 -25.90
CA ASP A 58 -1.23 -1.24 -26.96
C ASP A 58 -0.64 0.18 -27.07
N LYS A 59 -1.43 1.21 -26.70
CA LYS A 59 -0.99 2.61 -26.66
C LYS A 59 0.03 2.93 -25.55
N ASN A 60 0.08 2.16 -24.46
CA ASN A 60 0.95 2.43 -23.31
C ASN A 60 1.90 1.27 -22.97
N ARG A 61 1.81 0.15 -23.69
CA ARG A 61 2.54 -1.11 -23.44
C ARG A 61 4.05 -0.90 -23.35
N GLU A 62 4.66 -0.31 -24.37
CA GLU A 62 6.12 -0.14 -24.45
C GLU A 62 6.67 0.67 -23.28
N LEU A 63 6.19 1.90 -23.10
CA LEU A 63 6.60 2.80 -22.02
C LEU A 63 6.34 2.20 -20.63
N THR A 64 5.30 1.39 -20.48
CA THR A 64 4.96 0.77 -19.18
C THR A 64 5.86 -0.43 -18.85
N ALA A 65 6.19 -1.25 -19.85
CA ALA A 65 7.00 -2.44 -19.67
C ALA A 65 8.52 -2.14 -19.58
N GLN A 66 8.97 -1.04 -20.19
CA GLN A 66 10.37 -0.58 -20.09
C GLN A 66 10.68 0.14 -18.76
N ASP A 67 9.67 0.71 -18.11
CA ASP A 67 9.80 1.37 -16.80
C ASP A 67 9.99 0.32 -15.69
N LYS A 68 11.25 0.17 -15.27
CA LYS A 68 11.69 -0.72 -14.17
C LYS A 68 11.00 -0.43 -12.84
N GLY A 69 10.39 0.74 -12.66
CA GLY A 69 9.57 1.06 -11.49
C GLY A 69 8.27 0.26 -11.41
N ASN A 70 7.79 -0.32 -12.51
CA ASN A 70 6.54 -1.08 -12.55
C ASN A 70 6.76 -2.58 -12.31
N LEU A 71 5.79 -3.21 -11.64
CA LEU A 71 5.53 -4.65 -11.74
C LEU A 71 4.47 -4.87 -12.83
N VAL A 72 4.79 -5.64 -13.86
CA VAL A 72 3.82 -6.05 -14.90
C VAL A 72 3.27 -7.43 -14.54
N LEU A 73 1.94 -7.56 -14.53
CA LEU A 73 1.22 -8.80 -14.26
C LEU A 73 0.27 -9.11 -15.43
N GLN A 74 0.14 -10.39 -15.79
CA GLN A 74 -0.82 -10.83 -16.83
C GLN A 74 -2.26 -10.88 -16.30
N ASN A 75 -2.42 -11.11 -14.99
CA ASN A 75 -3.72 -11.03 -14.32
C ASN A 75 -3.87 -9.71 -13.55
N ASP A 76 -5.11 -9.24 -13.39
CA ASP A 76 -5.38 -8.07 -12.55
C ASP A 76 -5.40 -8.41 -11.06
N LEU A 77 -5.51 -7.39 -10.22
CA LEU A 77 -5.52 -7.53 -8.74
C LEU A 77 -6.70 -8.35 -8.20
N TYR A 78 -7.67 -8.70 -9.05
CA TYR A 78 -8.86 -9.50 -8.74
C TYR A 78 -8.79 -10.91 -9.37
N GLY A 79 -7.65 -11.27 -9.98
CA GLY A 79 -7.43 -12.57 -10.61
C GLY A 79 -7.99 -12.72 -12.03
N ASN A 80 -8.53 -11.66 -12.64
CA ASN A 80 -9.04 -11.74 -14.01
C ASN A 80 -7.89 -11.83 -15.03
N ASP A 81 -8.13 -12.44 -16.19
CA ASP A 81 -7.20 -12.41 -17.33
C ASP A 81 -7.20 -11.02 -17.98
N LYS A 82 -6.34 -10.14 -17.45
CA LYS A 82 -6.23 -8.74 -17.84
C LYS A 82 -4.89 -8.16 -17.39
N GLU A 83 -4.06 -7.83 -18.36
CA GLU A 83 -2.71 -7.33 -18.09
C GLU A 83 -2.72 -5.94 -17.42
N ILE A 84 -1.96 -5.81 -16.34
CA ILE A 84 -1.82 -4.57 -15.57
C ILE A 84 -0.34 -4.26 -15.26
N ALA A 85 -0.10 -3.00 -14.91
CA ALA A 85 1.13 -2.56 -14.27
C ALA A 85 0.83 -1.89 -12.92
N ILE A 86 1.54 -2.31 -11.88
CA ILE A 86 1.52 -1.69 -10.55
C ILE A 86 2.77 -0.81 -10.45
N ASN A 87 2.60 0.47 -10.12
CA ASN A 87 3.75 1.36 -9.92
C ASN A 87 4.36 1.11 -8.53
N CYS A 88 5.52 0.47 -8.50
CA CYS A 88 6.32 0.18 -7.30
C CYS A 88 7.51 1.13 -7.14
N SER A 89 7.56 2.25 -7.89
CA SER A 89 8.54 3.34 -7.69
C SER A 89 7.98 4.52 -6.88
N VAL A 90 6.70 4.45 -6.52
CA VAL A 90 6.01 5.49 -5.74
C VAL A 90 5.10 4.86 -4.71
N ILE A 91 5.31 5.19 -3.44
CA ILE A 91 4.38 4.89 -2.36
C ILE A 91 3.56 6.14 -2.08
N ASN A 92 2.24 6.01 -2.21
CA ASN A 92 1.31 7.05 -1.81
C ASN A 92 0.78 6.72 -0.41
N VAL A 93 0.58 7.77 0.39
CA VAL A 93 0.21 7.67 1.80
C VAL A 93 -1.00 8.57 2.07
N MET A 94 -1.87 8.16 2.98
CA MET A 94 -3.02 8.95 3.43
C MET A 94 -3.40 8.53 4.85
N ASP A 95 -4.00 9.42 5.65
CA ASP A 95 -4.75 9.02 6.84
C ASP A 95 -5.79 7.93 6.49
N ARG A 96 -5.93 6.92 7.35
CA ARG A 96 -6.77 5.77 7.08
C ARG A 96 -8.26 6.10 7.02
N ASN A 97 -8.75 6.93 7.94
CA ASN A 97 -10.17 7.32 7.96
C ASN A 97 -10.51 8.16 6.73
N LEU A 98 -9.60 9.07 6.35
CA LEU A 98 -9.69 9.83 5.13
C LEU A 98 -9.73 8.89 3.91
N PHE A 99 -8.81 7.92 3.81
CA PHE A 99 -8.76 6.96 2.71
C PHE A 99 -10.04 6.13 2.60
N GLU A 100 -10.47 5.48 3.68
CA GLU A 100 -11.65 4.61 3.68
C GLU A 100 -12.95 5.40 3.35
N SER A 101 -13.04 6.69 3.72
CA SER A 101 -14.18 7.55 3.38
C SER A 101 -14.38 7.83 1.87
N LEU A 102 -13.35 7.61 1.06
CA LEU A 102 -13.37 7.93 -0.38
C LEU A 102 -14.01 6.85 -1.26
N PHE A 103 -14.30 5.67 -0.71
CA PHE A 103 -14.72 4.49 -1.47
C PHE A 103 -16.16 4.06 -1.17
N GLU A 104 -16.81 3.47 -2.16
CA GLU A 104 -18.16 2.90 -2.02
C GLU A 104 -18.10 1.67 -1.08
N LYS A 105 -18.79 1.75 0.07
CA LYS A 105 -18.68 0.76 1.17
C LYS A 105 -19.02 -0.67 0.77
N ASP A 106 -20.09 -0.84 0.00
CA ASP A 106 -20.67 -2.16 -0.32
C ASP A 106 -20.30 -2.61 -1.76
N ASN A 107 -19.24 -2.05 -2.35
CA ASN A 107 -18.80 -2.38 -3.70
C ASN A 107 -17.76 -3.52 -3.70
N GLU A 108 -18.00 -4.58 -4.47
CA GLU A 108 -17.12 -5.77 -4.57
C GLU A 108 -15.67 -5.48 -5.00
N LEU A 109 -15.44 -4.35 -5.66
CA LEU A 109 -14.10 -3.92 -6.11
C LEU A 109 -13.30 -3.19 -5.01
N ASN A 110 -13.90 -3.00 -3.83
CA ASN A 110 -13.31 -2.35 -2.66
C ASN A 110 -13.12 -3.34 -1.51
N ASN A 111 -12.08 -3.12 -0.70
CA ASN A 111 -11.67 -4.04 0.37
C ASN A 111 -11.48 -5.50 -0.10
N TYR A 112 -11.26 -5.72 -1.40
CA TYR A 112 -11.03 -7.04 -1.98
C TYR A 112 -9.63 -7.53 -1.57
N LEU A 113 -9.49 -8.81 -1.20
CA LEU A 113 -8.19 -9.37 -0.82
C LEU A 113 -7.51 -9.99 -2.05
N THR A 114 -6.38 -9.41 -2.48
CA THR A 114 -5.63 -9.97 -3.63
C THR A 114 -4.93 -11.28 -3.27
N SER A 115 -4.56 -12.09 -4.24
CA SER A 115 -3.89 -13.37 -3.98
C SER A 115 -2.49 -13.17 -3.35
N PRO A 116 -2.02 -14.10 -2.50
CA PRO A 116 -0.67 -14.04 -1.91
C PRO A 116 0.44 -13.95 -2.96
N ASN A 117 0.26 -14.57 -4.14
CA ASN A 117 1.23 -14.51 -5.23
C ASN A 117 1.41 -13.07 -5.74
N ILE A 118 0.30 -12.34 -5.96
CA ILE A 118 0.35 -10.93 -6.38
C ILE A 118 1.01 -10.07 -5.30
N TYR A 119 0.62 -10.26 -4.03
CA TYR A 119 1.21 -9.53 -2.91
C TYR A 119 2.72 -9.81 -2.75
N ASN A 120 3.16 -11.07 -2.86
CA ASN A 120 4.57 -11.42 -2.82
C ASN A 120 5.35 -10.73 -3.95
N SER A 121 4.88 -10.82 -5.20
CA SER A 121 5.53 -10.16 -6.34
C SER A 121 5.61 -8.63 -6.17
N VAL A 122 4.61 -8.02 -5.53
CA VAL A 122 4.62 -6.59 -5.19
C VAL A 122 5.68 -6.27 -4.13
N MET A 123 5.75 -7.05 -3.05
CA MET A 123 6.73 -6.84 -1.98
C MET A 123 8.17 -7.12 -2.44
N GLU A 124 8.37 -8.06 -3.36
CA GLU A 124 9.64 -8.27 -4.06
C GLU A 124 10.00 -7.05 -4.90
N LYS A 125 9.05 -6.54 -5.69
CA LYS A 125 9.32 -5.40 -6.57
C LYS A 125 9.56 -4.08 -5.82
N LEU A 126 8.90 -3.90 -4.67
CA LEU A 126 9.20 -2.81 -3.75
C LEU A 126 10.61 -2.90 -3.16
N TYR A 127 11.09 -4.11 -2.88
CA TYR A 127 12.45 -4.32 -2.37
C TYR A 127 13.52 -4.09 -3.45
N GLU A 128 13.28 -4.51 -4.70
CA GLU A 128 14.16 -4.17 -5.83
C GLU A 128 14.31 -2.67 -6.05
N ASN A 129 13.26 -1.89 -5.79
CA ASN A 129 13.20 -0.46 -6.03
C ASN A 129 13.55 0.40 -4.80
N LEU A 130 13.86 -0.22 -3.65
CA LEU A 130 13.72 0.40 -2.31
C LEU A 130 14.42 1.75 -2.15
N ASP A 131 15.67 1.86 -2.59
CA ASP A 131 16.49 3.08 -2.50
C ASP A 131 15.91 4.26 -3.31
N ASP A 132 15.12 3.95 -4.33
CA ASP A 132 14.69 4.83 -5.42
C ASP A 132 13.22 5.30 -5.28
N ILE A 133 12.47 4.74 -4.32
CA ILE A 133 11.03 5.01 -4.11
C ILE A 133 10.79 6.49 -3.75
N GLN A 134 9.82 7.11 -4.42
CA GLN A 134 9.29 8.41 -4.03
C GLN A 134 8.07 8.26 -3.11
N TYR A 135 7.93 9.18 -2.15
CA TYR A 135 6.88 9.16 -1.14
C TYR A 135 6.03 10.43 -1.22
N PHE A 136 4.71 10.28 -1.35
CA PHE A 136 3.77 11.38 -1.36
C PHE A 136 2.62 11.11 -0.39
N GLU A 137 2.33 12.06 0.49
CA GLU A 137 1.25 11.94 1.47
C GLU A 137 0.15 12.96 1.17
N VAL A 138 -1.09 12.48 1.05
CA VAL A 138 -2.27 13.34 0.99
C VAL A 138 -2.57 13.87 2.39
N ASP A 139 -2.78 15.18 2.49
CA ASP A 139 -3.17 15.86 3.71
C ASP A 139 -4.70 15.90 3.84
N SER A 140 -5.35 16.48 2.83
CA SER A 140 -6.76 16.85 2.87
C SER A 140 -7.28 17.13 1.46
N PHE A 141 -8.58 17.40 1.34
CA PHE A 141 -9.21 17.83 0.08
C PHE A 141 -9.86 19.19 0.28
N VAL A 142 -9.73 20.06 -0.71
CA VAL A 142 -10.57 21.26 -0.87
C VAL A 142 -11.38 21.15 -2.15
N SER A 143 -12.29 22.09 -2.41
CA SER A 143 -13.33 22.01 -3.45
C SER A 143 -12.89 21.53 -4.84
N ASP A 144 -11.67 21.85 -5.25
CA ASP A 144 -11.17 21.71 -6.62
C ASP A 144 -9.81 20.97 -6.71
N ARG A 145 -9.17 20.63 -5.59
CA ARG A 145 -7.83 20.02 -5.57
C ARG A 145 -7.53 19.20 -4.32
N THR A 146 -6.65 18.22 -4.49
CA THR A 146 -6.02 17.50 -3.37
C THR A 146 -4.92 18.36 -2.75
N ILE A 147 -4.92 18.45 -1.42
CA ILE A 147 -3.81 19.06 -0.67
C ILE A 147 -2.83 17.95 -0.33
N TRP A 148 -1.57 18.15 -0.71
CA TRP A 148 -0.47 17.23 -0.43
C TRP A 148 0.40 17.80 0.67
N LYS A 149 0.89 16.94 1.57
CA LYS A 149 1.92 17.32 2.54
C LYS A 149 3.23 17.64 1.81
N THR A 150 4.10 18.39 2.47
CA THR A 150 5.42 18.73 1.92
C THR A 150 6.26 17.47 1.71
N ARG A 151 7.25 17.55 0.82
CA ARG A 151 8.17 16.44 0.53
C ARG A 151 8.82 15.89 1.81
N ASP A 152 9.22 16.76 2.72
CA ASP A 152 9.90 16.38 3.96
C ASP A 152 9.01 15.55 4.87
N ILE A 153 7.72 15.89 4.98
CA ILE A 153 6.74 15.07 5.71
C ILE A 153 6.47 13.75 4.98
N GLY A 154 6.39 13.78 3.65
CA GLY A 154 6.29 12.56 2.82
C GLY A 154 7.44 11.59 3.09
N LEU A 155 8.67 12.10 3.20
CA LEU A 155 9.88 11.32 3.49
C LEU A 155 9.91 10.71 4.90
N LEU A 156 9.15 11.21 5.87
CA LEU A 156 9.05 10.57 7.20
C LEU A 156 8.43 9.16 7.12
N ASN A 157 7.67 8.86 6.07
CA ASN A 157 7.11 7.53 5.84
C ASN A 157 8.16 6.50 5.38
N LYS A 158 9.38 6.94 5.01
CA LYS A 158 10.44 6.08 4.48
C LYS A 158 10.85 4.99 5.48
N ASP A 159 11.12 5.34 6.74
CA ASP A 159 11.53 4.37 7.79
C ASP A 159 10.50 3.24 7.96
N THR A 160 9.21 3.58 8.07
CA THR A 160 8.14 2.58 8.18
C THR A 160 8.08 1.69 6.94
N CYS A 161 8.15 2.27 5.74
CA CYS A 161 8.11 1.50 4.49
C CYS A 161 9.33 0.57 4.37
N GLU A 162 10.54 1.06 4.63
CA GLU A 162 11.76 0.26 4.62
C GLU A 162 11.70 -0.86 5.67
N LYS A 163 11.28 -0.60 6.91
CA LYS A 163 11.14 -1.63 7.95
C LYS A 163 10.19 -2.73 7.51
N ILE A 164 9.03 -2.38 6.93
CA ILE A 164 8.03 -3.34 6.45
C ILE A 164 8.54 -4.14 5.24
N ILE A 165 9.06 -3.48 4.20
CA ILE A 165 9.53 -4.12 2.97
C ILE A 165 10.73 -5.04 3.25
N ASN A 166 11.70 -4.58 4.05
CA ASN A 166 12.85 -5.39 4.46
C ASN A 166 12.43 -6.58 5.32
N THR A 167 11.50 -6.39 6.28
CA THR A 167 11.03 -7.51 7.11
C THR A 167 10.29 -8.55 6.28
N TYR A 168 9.45 -8.13 5.33
CA TYR A 168 8.78 -9.07 4.45
C TYR A 168 9.79 -9.93 3.69
N ASN A 169 10.76 -9.30 3.02
CA ASN A 169 11.70 -10.00 2.15
C ASN A 169 12.74 -10.85 2.93
N SER A 170 13.10 -10.46 4.16
CA SER A 170 14.09 -11.18 4.97
C SER A 170 13.49 -12.22 5.93
N LYS A 171 12.31 -11.96 6.53
CA LYS A 171 11.71 -12.82 7.57
C LYS A 171 10.44 -13.55 7.13
N ILE A 172 9.64 -13.00 6.22
CA ILE A 172 8.32 -13.54 5.88
C ILE A 172 8.36 -14.41 4.62
N LYS A 173 8.90 -13.88 3.52
CA LYS A 173 8.90 -14.51 2.19
C LYS A 173 9.47 -15.93 2.17
N SER A 174 10.61 -16.16 2.82
CA SER A 174 11.27 -17.47 2.78
C SER A 174 10.59 -18.52 3.67
N PRO A 175 10.31 -18.26 4.97
CA PRO A 175 9.65 -19.25 5.83
C PRO A 175 8.22 -19.60 5.41
N TYR A 176 7.47 -18.64 4.86
CA TYR A 176 6.06 -18.85 4.49
C TYR A 176 5.85 -19.12 3.00
N ARG A 177 6.92 -19.44 2.25
CA ARG A 177 6.88 -19.69 0.79
C ARG A 177 5.84 -20.73 0.38
N GLU A 178 5.65 -21.79 1.18
CA GLU A 178 4.64 -22.80 0.88
C GLU A 178 3.21 -22.28 1.02
N LEU A 179 2.93 -21.41 2.00
CA LEU A 179 1.60 -20.85 2.27
C LEU A 179 1.13 -19.92 1.15
N ILE A 180 2.05 -19.17 0.54
CA ILE A 180 1.80 -18.34 -0.66
C ILE A 180 1.13 -19.16 -1.79
N SER A 181 1.38 -20.47 -1.84
CA SER A 181 0.84 -21.38 -2.86
C SER A 181 -0.24 -22.35 -2.38
N ARG A 182 -0.58 -22.36 -1.08
CA ARG A 182 -1.44 -23.41 -0.48
C ARG A 182 -2.56 -22.90 0.44
N ASP A 183 -2.42 -21.73 1.07
CA ASP A 183 -3.41 -21.23 2.03
C ASP A 183 -3.39 -19.70 2.14
N GLU A 184 -4.28 -19.05 1.37
CA GLU A 184 -4.33 -17.60 1.26
C GLU A 184 -4.83 -16.91 2.54
N ASN A 185 -5.74 -17.54 3.28
CA ASN A 185 -6.33 -16.98 4.50
C ASN A 185 -5.33 -17.01 5.67
N ASN A 186 -4.57 -18.10 5.80
CA ASN A 186 -3.52 -18.18 6.82
C ASN A 186 -2.30 -17.32 6.45
N PHE A 187 -1.95 -17.18 5.16
CA PHE A 187 -0.86 -16.29 4.74
C PHE A 187 -1.06 -14.85 5.26
N TYR A 188 -2.19 -14.20 4.95
CA TYR A 188 -2.39 -12.80 5.38
C TYR A 188 -2.49 -12.63 6.90
N SER A 189 -3.05 -13.62 7.59
CA SER A 189 -3.12 -13.61 9.06
C SER A 189 -1.73 -13.66 9.70
N LEU A 190 -0.77 -14.37 9.09
CA LEU A 190 0.63 -14.40 9.54
C LEU A 190 1.36 -13.08 9.22
N VAL A 191 1.20 -12.54 8.00
CA VAL A 191 1.80 -11.24 7.64
C VAL A 191 1.29 -10.12 8.56
N GLU A 192 0.00 -10.13 8.88
CA GLU A 192 -0.61 -9.20 9.84
C GLU A 192 0.00 -9.33 11.24
N ASN A 193 0.16 -10.56 11.77
CA ASN A 193 0.79 -10.78 13.07
C ASN A 193 2.25 -10.30 13.12
N GLU A 194 3.05 -10.61 12.10
CA GLU A 194 4.44 -10.15 12.00
C GLU A 194 4.53 -8.62 11.97
N TYR A 195 3.66 -7.95 11.20
CA TYR A 195 3.63 -6.49 11.14
C TYR A 195 3.12 -5.82 12.42
N ILE A 196 2.16 -6.43 13.13
CA ILE A 196 1.73 -5.95 14.46
C ILE A 196 2.85 -6.09 15.50
N ASN A 197 3.65 -7.15 15.43
CA ASN A 197 4.78 -7.32 16.34
C ASN A 197 5.89 -6.29 16.05
N LEU A 198 6.19 -6.03 14.77
CA LEU A 198 7.14 -4.99 14.34
C LEU A 198 6.80 -3.57 14.81
N THR A 199 5.51 -3.25 15.00
CA THR A 199 5.10 -1.92 15.50
C THR A 199 5.06 -1.86 17.01
N LYS A 200 4.66 -2.93 17.70
CA LYS A 200 4.72 -3.03 19.18
C LYS A 200 6.14 -2.86 19.72
N GLU A 201 7.16 -3.36 19.02
CA GLU A 201 8.57 -3.13 19.35
C GLU A 201 8.99 -1.63 19.34
N LYS A 202 8.15 -0.70 18.85
CA LYS A 202 8.38 0.75 18.94
C LYS A 202 7.73 1.42 20.16
N GLU A 203 6.79 0.77 20.86
CA GLU A 203 6.27 1.28 22.13
C GLU A 203 7.23 0.87 23.26
N PRO A 204 7.85 1.81 23.99
CA PRO A 204 8.57 1.47 25.22
C PRO A 204 7.56 0.94 26.25
N ASN A 205 7.98 -0.01 27.07
CA ASN A 205 7.28 -0.31 28.32
C ASN A 205 7.26 0.96 29.19
N THR A 206 6.18 1.74 29.12
CA THR A 206 5.88 2.79 30.08
C THR A 206 4.79 2.27 31.02
N LEU A 207 5.09 2.31 32.33
CA LEU A 207 4.30 1.76 33.44
C LEU A 207 4.38 0.22 33.53
N GLU A 208 4.40 -0.42 34.70
CA GLU A 208 4.70 0.04 36.08
C GLU A 208 6.17 -0.31 36.46
N ASP A 209 6.74 -0.17 37.67
CA ASP A 209 6.28 0.26 39.01
C ASP A 209 7.49 0.79 39.84
N ASP A 210 7.26 1.69 40.80
CA ASP A 210 7.93 1.74 42.13
C ASP A 210 7.26 2.81 43.03
N GLU A 211 6.03 2.56 43.51
CA GLU A 211 5.54 3.19 44.74
C GLU A 211 6.23 2.54 45.97
N GLY A 212 7.28 3.18 46.54
CA GLY A 212 8.07 2.53 47.60
C GLY A 212 8.97 3.43 48.46
N LEU A 213 8.34 4.10 49.43
CA LEU A 213 8.90 4.89 50.56
C LEU A 213 10.21 4.39 51.25
N ILE A 214 10.78 5.28 52.08
CA ILE A 214 11.93 5.14 53.04
C ILE A 214 13.26 5.62 52.42
N LEU A 215 13.98 6.64 52.93
CA LEU A 215 14.08 7.20 54.30
C LEU A 215 14.01 8.74 54.29
#